data_AF-A0A1Q3CXB8-F1
#
_entry.id   AF-A0A1Q3CXB8-F1
#
_cell.length_a   1.000
_cell.length_b   1.000
_cell.length_c   1.000
_cell.angle_alpha   90.00
_cell.angle_beta   90.00
_cell.angle_gamma   90.00
#
_symmetry.space_group_name_H-M   'P 1'
#
loop_
_entity.id
_entity.type
_entity.pdbx_description
1 polymer ?
#
loop_
_entity_poly.entity_id
_entity_poly.type
_entity_poly.pdbx_seq_one_letter_code
_entity_poly.pdbx_strand_id
1 'polypeptide(L)'
;LIFLRHHIDDSLKYEYLTVENPLELWQNLNDRFEHLKAVVLPNALNDWSQLRFQDFKTVSEYNSTLFKIVSQLKMCGEVITEDMLLEKTYQTFHASNVLLQQQYRLHGFKKYRELIRYLLIAEQNNELLLQNHENRPTGSAPLPEVNATPFHFGGRVRGRGRVRGSGRNQNFLGPRNNNSMKWQNPDTKQRQK
;
A
#
# COMPACT_ATOMS: atom_id res chain seq x y z
N LEU A 1 21.41 -37.39 23.84
CA LEU A 1 20.62 -36.81 24.94
C LEU A 1 20.99 -35.35 25.25
N ILE A 2 22.27 -35.08 25.55
CA ILE A 2 22.77 -33.75 25.97
C ILE A 2 22.41 -32.66 24.96
N PHE A 3 22.60 -32.92 23.67
CA PHE A 3 22.28 -31.95 22.61
C PHE A 3 20.79 -31.54 22.60
N LEU A 4 19.87 -32.52 22.60
CA LEU A 4 18.42 -32.23 22.64
C LEU A 4 18.05 -31.45 23.91
N ARG A 5 18.53 -31.88 25.07
CA ARG A 5 18.26 -31.22 26.35
C ARG A 5 18.84 -29.81 26.44
N HIS A 6 19.90 -29.50 25.70
CA HIS A 6 20.49 -28.17 25.70
C HIS A 6 19.62 -27.15 24.94
N HIS A 7 18.95 -27.60 23.88
CA HIS A 7 18.25 -26.72 22.93
C HIS A 7 16.72 -26.68 23.07
N ILE A 8 16.12 -27.54 23.88
CA ILE A 8 14.69 -27.43 24.21
C ILE A 8 14.44 -26.37 25.27
N ASP A 9 13.22 -25.83 25.30
CA ASP A 9 12.79 -24.87 26.31
C ASP A 9 12.89 -25.45 27.74
N ASP A 10 13.18 -24.60 28.73
CA ASP A 10 13.37 -25.05 30.11
C ASP A 10 12.12 -25.75 30.66
N SER A 11 10.90 -25.31 30.30
CA SER A 11 9.67 -25.99 30.72
C SER A 11 9.61 -27.44 30.23
N LEU A 12 10.04 -27.67 28.99
CA LEU A 12 10.12 -29.01 28.40
C LEU A 12 11.24 -29.83 29.04
N LYS A 13 12.36 -29.21 29.44
CA LYS A 13 13.43 -29.92 30.16
C LYS A 13 12.90 -30.52 31.44
N TYR A 14 12.15 -29.75 32.23
CA TYR A 14 11.53 -30.20 33.49
C TYR A 14 10.55 -31.37 33.29
N GLU A 15 9.70 -31.27 32.27
CA GLU A 15 8.69 -32.31 31.96
C GLU A 15 9.33 -33.65 31.56
N TYR A 16 10.43 -33.61 30.80
CA TYR A 16 11.11 -34.81 30.31
C TYR A 16 12.39 -35.13 31.08
N LEU A 17 12.57 -34.68 32.34
CA LEU A 17 13.79 -34.94 33.11
C LEU A 17 14.13 -36.43 33.25
N THR A 18 13.11 -37.27 33.40
CA THR A 18 13.24 -38.71 33.66
C THR A 18 13.46 -39.55 32.40
N VAL A 19 13.29 -38.98 31.20
CA VAL A 19 13.46 -39.71 29.94
C VAL A 19 14.95 -39.83 29.59
N GLU A 20 15.55 -40.98 29.91
CA GLU A 20 16.97 -41.23 29.66
C GLU A 20 17.28 -41.60 28.21
N ASN A 21 16.30 -42.20 27.51
CA ASN A 21 16.46 -42.63 26.14
C ASN A 21 16.30 -41.45 25.15
N PRO A 22 17.33 -41.12 24.34
CA PRO A 22 17.23 -40.03 23.37
C PRO A 22 16.16 -40.23 22.30
N LEU A 23 15.90 -41.47 21.89
CA LEU A 23 14.90 -41.77 20.87
C LEU A 23 13.48 -41.52 21.41
N GLU A 24 13.22 -41.96 22.63
CA GLU A 24 11.95 -41.74 23.32
C GLU A 24 11.71 -40.25 23.58
N LEU A 25 12.74 -39.52 24.02
CA LEU A 25 12.67 -38.06 24.19
C LEU A 25 12.30 -37.37 22.86
N TRP A 26 12.94 -37.77 21.76
CA TRP A 26 12.64 -37.23 20.45
C TRP A 26 11.20 -37.54 20.00
N GLN A 27 10.74 -38.78 20.18
CA GLN A 27 9.38 -39.19 19.83
C GLN A 27 8.33 -38.39 20.61
N ASN A 28 8.50 -38.25 21.93
CA ASN A 28 7.58 -37.48 22.76
C ASN A 28 7.54 -35.99 22.35
N LEU A 29 8.69 -35.39 22.08
CA LEU A 29 8.77 -34.01 21.60
C LEU A 29 8.11 -33.84 20.23
N ASN A 30 8.35 -34.79 19.34
CA ASN A 30 7.78 -34.80 18.00
C ASN A 30 6.25 -34.94 18.06
N ASP A 31 5.72 -35.88 18.84
CA ASP A 31 4.29 -36.09 19.00
C ASP A 31 3.60 -34.83 19.54
N ARG A 32 4.19 -34.20 20.56
CA ARG A 32 3.69 -32.92 21.07
C ARG A 32 3.72 -31.82 20.01
N PHE A 33 4.77 -31.76 19.21
CA PHE A 33 4.89 -30.79 18.13
C PHE A 33 3.85 -31.03 17.02
N GLU A 34 3.58 -32.28 16.66
CA GLU A 34 2.51 -32.64 15.71
C GLU A 34 1.12 -32.24 16.25
N HIS A 35 0.86 -32.44 17.54
CA HIS A 35 -0.36 -31.91 18.18
C HIS A 35 -0.44 -30.38 18.11
N LEU A 36 0.67 -29.67 18.32
CA LEU A 36 0.71 -28.21 18.18
C LEU A 36 0.39 -27.78 16.76
N LYS A 37 0.94 -28.45 15.74
CA LYS A 37 0.61 -28.15 14.32
C LYS A 37 -0.88 -28.29 14.05
N ALA A 38 -1.52 -29.34 14.59
CA ALA A 38 -2.95 -29.57 14.39
C ALA A 38 -3.82 -28.41 14.91
N VAL A 39 -3.37 -27.70 15.94
CA VAL A 39 -4.06 -26.52 16.50
C VAL A 39 -3.66 -25.23 15.79
N VAL A 40 -2.38 -25.07 15.45
CA VAL A 40 -1.86 -23.83 14.86
C VAL A 40 -2.24 -23.70 13.38
N LEU A 41 -2.21 -24.78 12.62
CA LEU A 41 -2.48 -24.78 11.18
C LEU A 41 -3.85 -24.16 10.81
N PRO A 42 -4.99 -24.59 11.38
CA PRO A 42 -6.28 -24.00 11.01
C PRO A 42 -6.36 -22.51 11.34
N ASN A 43 -5.75 -22.07 12.44
CA ASN A 43 -5.70 -20.65 12.81
C ASN A 43 -4.85 -19.86 11.81
N ALA A 44 -3.66 -20.36 11.47
CA ALA A 44 -2.77 -19.70 10.52
C ALA A 44 -3.38 -19.62 9.11
N LEU A 45 -4.12 -20.65 8.67
CA LEU A 45 -4.86 -20.62 7.40
C LEU A 45 -6.00 -19.61 7.42
N ASN A 46 -6.72 -19.50 8.53
CA ASN A 46 -7.75 -18.47 8.69
C ASN A 46 -7.13 -17.06 8.68
N ASP A 47 -6.07 -16.83 9.45
CA ASP A 47 -5.35 -15.56 9.49
C ASP A 47 -4.80 -15.21 8.10
N TRP A 48 -4.23 -16.18 7.38
CA TRP A 48 -3.81 -16.00 6.00
C TRP A 48 -4.98 -15.57 5.13
N SER A 49 -6.11 -16.29 5.16
CA SER A 49 -7.32 -15.96 4.39
C SER A 49 -7.79 -14.52 4.64
N GLN A 50 -7.89 -14.14 5.91
CA GLN A 50 -8.45 -12.87 6.36
C GLN A 50 -7.47 -11.68 6.27
N LEU A 51 -6.17 -11.93 6.08
CA LEU A 51 -5.16 -10.88 5.96
C LEU A 51 -5.53 -9.91 4.83
N ARG A 52 -5.68 -8.62 5.14
CA ARG A 52 -5.92 -7.55 4.16
C ARG A 52 -4.98 -6.37 4.37
N PHE A 53 -4.45 -5.80 3.29
CA PHE A 53 -3.49 -4.70 3.34
C PHE A 53 -4.11 -3.44 3.95
N GLN A 54 -5.39 -3.21 3.67
CA GLN A 54 -6.16 -2.06 4.18
C GLN A 54 -6.37 -2.05 5.70
N ASP A 55 -6.21 -3.20 6.37
CA ASP A 55 -6.44 -3.32 7.82
C ASP A 55 -5.22 -2.80 8.62
N PHE A 56 -4.14 -2.42 7.93
CA PHE A 56 -2.89 -1.93 8.51
C PHE A 56 -2.68 -0.45 8.20
N LYS A 57 -2.07 0.27 9.14
CA LYS A 57 -1.75 1.68 8.95
C LYS A 57 -0.52 1.87 8.07
N THR A 58 0.45 0.95 8.18
CA THR A 58 1.72 1.03 7.46
C THR A 58 2.04 -0.25 6.70
N VAL A 59 2.82 -0.11 5.62
CA VAL A 59 3.38 -1.24 4.85
C VAL A 59 4.19 -2.18 5.75
N SER A 60 4.93 -1.62 6.72
CA SER A 60 5.77 -2.39 7.65
C SER A 60 4.96 -3.28 8.59
N GLU A 61 3.84 -2.77 9.13
CA GLU A 61 2.93 -3.54 9.99
C GLU A 61 2.33 -4.73 9.24
N TYR A 62 1.83 -4.49 8.03
CA TYR A 62 1.34 -5.54 7.14
C TYR A 62 2.41 -6.60 6.87
N ASN A 63 3.62 -6.15 6.53
CA ASN A 63 4.71 -7.05 6.21
C ASN A 63 5.09 -7.96 7.39
N SER A 64 5.13 -7.38 8.59
CA SER A 64 5.43 -8.11 9.83
C SER A 64 4.37 -9.18 10.13
N THR A 65 3.10 -8.83 10.03
CA THR A 65 1.99 -9.78 10.24
C THR A 65 1.95 -10.88 9.19
N LEU A 66 2.15 -10.53 7.91
CA LEU A 66 2.27 -11.51 6.84
C LEU A 66 3.38 -12.53 7.13
N PHE A 67 4.58 -12.07 7.51
CA PHE A 67 5.68 -12.99 7.83
C PHE A 67 5.44 -13.83 9.08
N LYS A 68 4.72 -13.29 10.08
CA LYS A 68 4.30 -14.07 11.25
C LYS A 68 3.41 -15.25 10.85
N ILE A 69 2.40 -15.01 10.01
CA ILE A 69 1.50 -16.05 9.50
C ILE A 69 2.27 -17.05 8.63
N VAL A 70 3.09 -16.57 7.70
CA VAL A 70 3.90 -17.41 6.80
C VAL A 70 4.84 -18.31 7.61
N SER A 71 5.42 -17.82 8.70
CA SER A 71 6.27 -18.61 9.58
C SER A 71 5.51 -19.74 10.27
N GLN A 72 4.27 -19.48 10.72
CA GLN A 72 3.40 -20.50 11.29
C GLN A 72 2.98 -21.55 10.25
N LEU A 73 2.63 -21.13 9.04
CA LEU A 73 2.28 -22.04 7.94
C LEU A 73 3.47 -22.94 7.58
N LYS A 74 4.66 -22.36 7.39
CA LYS A 74 5.89 -23.12 7.11
C LYS A 74 6.25 -24.08 8.23
N MET A 75 6.06 -23.67 9.48
CA MET A 75 6.27 -24.53 10.66
C MET A 75 5.31 -25.74 10.65
N CYS A 76 4.09 -25.56 10.14
CA CYS A 76 3.12 -26.64 9.96
C CYS A 76 3.35 -27.50 8.69
N GLY A 77 4.39 -27.22 7.91
CA GLY A 77 4.72 -27.96 6.69
C GLY A 77 4.12 -27.40 5.40
N GLU A 78 3.44 -26.26 5.44
CA GLU A 78 2.88 -25.62 4.26
C GLU A 78 3.96 -24.97 3.40
N VAL A 79 3.88 -25.17 2.09
CA VAL A 79 4.82 -24.59 1.14
C VAL A 79 4.30 -23.24 0.68
N ILE A 80 4.92 -22.17 1.16
CA ILE A 80 4.61 -20.79 0.74
C ILE A 80 5.68 -20.29 -0.23
N THR A 81 5.28 -20.08 -1.49
CA THR A 81 6.15 -19.60 -2.57
C THR A 81 6.17 -18.07 -2.68
N GLU A 82 7.14 -17.53 -3.42
CA GLU A 82 7.21 -16.09 -3.72
C GLU A 82 5.95 -15.60 -4.46
N ASP A 83 5.48 -16.35 -5.45
CA ASP A 83 4.27 -16.01 -6.21
C ASP A 83 3.02 -15.96 -5.32
N MET A 84 2.90 -16.88 -4.35
CA MET A 84 1.80 -16.84 -3.38
C MET A 84 1.84 -15.58 -2.52
N LEU A 85 3.02 -15.13 -2.09
CA LEU A 85 3.16 -13.89 -1.33
C LEU A 85 2.80 -12.67 -2.17
N LEU A 86 3.31 -12.61 -3.41
CA LEU A 86 3.00 -11.54 -4.36
C LEU A 86 1.50 -11.46 -4.65
N GLU A 87 0.89 -12.58 -5.07
CA GLU A 87 -0.53 -12.64 -5.36
C GLU A 87 -1.37 -12.34 -4.13
N LYS A 88 -0.97 -12.83 -2.95
CA LYS A 88 -1.66 -12.50 -1.71
C LYS A 88 -1.65 -11.00 -1.47
N THR A 89 -0.51 -10.33 -1.58
CA THR A 89 -0.43 -8.87 -1.40
C THR A 89 -1.21 -8.11 -2.47
N TYR A 90 -1.22 -8.56 -3.72
CA TYR A 90 -2.04 -7.92 -4.74
C TYR A 90 -3.54 -8.06 -4.47
N GLN A 91 -4.00 -9.23 -4.01
CA GLN A 91 -5.43 -9.48 -3.78
C GLN A 91 -5.99 -8.72 -2.58
N THR A 92 -5.12 -8.20 -1.71
CA THR A 92 -5.53 -7.55 -0.46
C THR A 92 -5.64 -6.03 -0.54
N PHE A 93 -5.39 -5.42 -1.72
CA PHE A 93 -5.66 -4.01 -1.96
C PHE A 93 -7.16 -3.71 -1.90
N HIS A 94 -7.51 -2.55 -1.35
CA HIS A 94 -8.90 -2.07 -1.33
C HIS A 94 -9.43 -1.85 -2.76
N ALA A 95 -10.75 -2.01 -2.96
CA ALA A 95 -11.39 -1.89 -4.27
C ALA A 95 -11.18 -0.52 -4.96
N SER A 96 -11.00 0.55 -4.18
CA SER A 96 -10.64 1.88 -4.74
C SER A 96 -9.25 1.93 -5.37
N ASN A 97 -8.38 0.98 -5.01
CA ASN A 97 -6.97 0.94 -5.42
C ASN A 97 -6.70 -0.11 -6.50
N VAL A 98 -7.74 -0.58 -7.21
CA VAL A 98 -7.62 -1.58 -8.29
C VAL A 98 -6.64 -1.13 -9.38
N LEU A 99 -6.62 0.16 -9.74
CA LEU A 99 -5.66 0.67 -10.74
C LEU A 99 -4.20 0.55 -10.26
N LEU A 100 -3.95 0.89 -8.99
CA LEU A 100 -2.62 0.79 -8.39
C LEU A 100 -2.17 -0.67 -8.30
N GLN A 101 -3.07 -1.56 -7.89
CA GLN A 101 -2.85 -3.00 -7.89
C GLN A 101 -2.45 -3.51 -9.29
N GLN A 102 -3.18 -3.11 -10.34
CA GLN A 102 -2.87 -3.49 -11.72
C GLN A 102 -1.50 -2.95 -12.16
N GLN A 103 -1.17 -1.70 -11.80
CA GLN A 103 0.15 -1.12 -12.08
C GLN A 103 1.28 -1.94 -11.45
N TYR A 104 1.12 -2.38 -10.20
CA TYR A 104 2.14 -3.22 -9.55
C TYR A 104 2.25 -4.62 -10.14
N ARG A 105 1.13 -5.22 -10.58
CA ARG A 105 1.15 -6.49 -11.32
C ARG A 105 1.91 -6.36 -12.64
N LEU A 106 1.68 -5.27 -13.37
CA LEU A 106 2.36 -4.99 -14.65
C LEU A 106 3.87 -4.75 -14.48
N HIS A 107 4.31 -4.30 -13.32
CA HIS A 107 5.74 -4.17 -13.01
C HIS A 107 6.47 -5.53 -13.00
N GLY A 108 5.75 -6.64 -12.78
CA GLY A 108 6.30 -7.99 -12.94
C GLY A 108 7.39 -8.35 -11.93
N PHE A 109 7.18 -8.01 -10.65
CA PHE A 109 8.08 -8.41 -9.57
C PHE A 109 8.22 -9.94 -9.50
N LYS A 110 9.45 -10.43 -9.27
CA LYS A 110 9.73 -11.88 -9.15
C LYS A 110 9.94 -12.33 -7.72
N LYS A 111 10.24 -11.38 -6.82
CA LYS A 111 10.47 -11.63 -5.40
C LYS A 111 9.60 -10.69 -4.59
N TYR A 112 8.99 -11.21 -3.54
CA TYR A 112 8.17 -10.42 -2.61
C TYR A 112 8.97 -9.27 -1.98
N ARG A 113 10.27 -9.48 -1.71
CA ARG A 113 11.15 -8.43 -1.20
C ARG A 113 11.25 -7.20 -2.12
N GLU A 114 11.14 -7.39 -3.43
CA GLU A 114 11.18 -6.28 -4.40
C GLU A 114 9.89 -5.46 -4.32
N LEU A 115 8.74 -6.15 -4.30
CA LEU A 115 7.43 -5.53 -4.12
C LEU A 115 7.35 -4.73 -2.82
N ILE A 116 7.70 -5.33 -1.69
CA ILE A 116 7.58 -4.65 -0.39
C ILE A 116 8.50 -3.43 -0.29
N ARG A 117 9.71 -3.52 -0.85
CA ARG A 117 10.63 -2.38 -0.92
C ARG A 117 10.02 -1.24 -1.74
N TYR A 118 9.38 -1.55 -2.87
CA TYR A 118 8.72 -0.55 -3.69
C TYR A 118 7.55 0.10 -2.93
N LEU A 119 6.71 -0.70 -2.26
CA LEU A 119 5.58 -0.20 -1.47
C LEU A 119 6.02 0.73 -0.34
N LEU A 120 7.12 0.42 0.35
CA LEU A 120 7.70 1.28 1.39
C LEU A 120 8.15 2.64 0.82
N ILE A 121 8.79 2.64 -0.35
CA ILE A 121 9.21 3.89 -1.02
C ILE A 121 7.99 4.72 -1.42
N ALA A 122 6.95 4.06 -1.94
CA ALA A 122 5.71 4.73 -2.34
C ALA A 122 4.96 5.33 -1.14
N GLU A 123 4.89 4.61 0.00
CA GLU A 123 4.34 5.10 1.26
C GLU A 123 5.06 6.38 1.72
N GLN A 124 6.39 6.36 1.79
CA GLN A 124 7.18 7.53 2.18
C GLN A 124 6.98 8.73 1.24
N ASN A 125 6.91 8.49 -0.07
CA ASN A 125 6.65 9.54 -1.05
C ASN A 125 5.27 10.16 -0.86
N ASN A 126 4.25 9.35 -0.55
CA ASN A 126 2.89 9.84 -0.29
C ASN A 126 2.83 10.70 0.99
N GLU A 127 3.53 10.30 2.05
CA GLU A 127 3.64 11.11 3.27
C GLU A 127 4.27 12.49 2.98
N LEU A 128 5.36 12.52 2.21
CA LEU A 128 6.00 13.78 1.80
C LEU A 128 5.07 14.65 0.95
N LEU A 129 4.30 14.05 0.04
CA LEU A 129 3.31 14.78 -0.77
C LEU A 129 2.22 15.42 0.10
N LEU A 130 1.73 14.70 1.11
CA LEU A 130 0.74 15.23 2.07
C LEU A 130 1.33 16.38 2.89
N GLN A 131 2.55 16.24 3.41
CA GLN A 131 3.24 17.31 4.15
C GLN A 131 3.45 18.56 3.29
N ASN A 132 3.83 18.40 2.02
CA ASN A 132 4.00 19.53 1.10
C ASN A 132 2.68 20.30 0.86
N HIS A 133 1.54 19.61 0.86
CA HIS A 133 0.24 20.26 0.75
C HIS A 133 -0.11 21.04 2.02
N GLU A 134 0.13 20.46 3.21
CA GLU A 134 -0.14 21.12 4.49
C GLU A 134 0.79 22.32 4.77
N ASN A 135 2.05 22.22 4.36
CA ASN A 135 3.05 23.28 4.55
C ASN A 135 2.87 24.46 3.59
N ARG A 136 2.01 24.35 2.57
CA ARG A 136 1.72 25.45 1.66
C ARG A 136 0.61 26.31 2.27
N PRO A 137 0.88 27.57 2.68
CA PRO A 137 -0.20 28.46 3.08
C PRO A 137 -1.15 28.65 1.89
N THR A 138 -2.42 28.28 2.07
CA THR A 138 -3.53 28.65 1.18
C THR A 138 -3.67 30.16 1.21
N GLY A 139 -2.91 30.84 0.36
CA GLY A 139 -2.79 32.30 0.37
C GLY A 139 -1.45 32.86 -0.09
N SER A 140 -0.52 32.07 -0.65
CA SER A 140 0.56 32.66 -1.44
C SER A 140 -0.06 33.41 -2.61
N ALA A 141 -0.10 34.75 -2.50
CA ALA A 141 -0.56 35.62 -3.57
C ALA A 141 0.05 35.17 -4.90
N PRO A 142 -0.69 35.19 -6.02
CA PRO A 142 -0.07 35.09 -7.33
C PRO A 142 1.10 36.08 -7.34
N LEU A 143 2.28 35.62 -7.76
CA LEU A 143 3.41 36.53 -7.97
C LEU A 143 2.87 37.72 -8.77
N PRO A 144 3.07 38.98 -8.33
CA PRO A 144 2.54 40.11 -9.05
C PRO A 144 3.06 40.03 -10.48
N GLU A 145 2.14 39.98 -11.42
CA GLU A 145 2.42 39.98 -12.84
C GLU A 145 3.03 41.36 -13.18
N VAL A 146 4.35 41.51 -12.97
CA VAL A 146 5.10 42.72 -13.29
C VAL A 146 5.29 42.78 -14.80
N ASN A 147 4.21 43.01 -15.53
CA ASN A 147 4.18 43.39 -16.95
C ASN A 147 2.79 43.95 -17.33
N ALA A 148 2.25 44.87 -16.53
CA ALA A 148 1.16 45.74 -16.98
C ALA A 148 1.74 47.12 -17.31
N THR A 149 2.09 47.35 -18.57
CA THR A 149 2.33 48.71 -19.09
C THR A 149 1.04 49.52 -18.99
N PRO A 150 0.99 50.61 -18.20
CA PRO A 150 -0.20 51.43 -18.11
C PRO A 150 -0.24 52.39 -19.29
N PHE A 151 -1.08 52.12 -20.29
CA PHE A 151 -1.43 53.13 -21.28
C PHE A 151 -2.36 54.16 -20.64
N HIS A 152 -1.79 55.34 -20.36
CA HIS A 152 -2.53 56.54 -20.04
C HIS A 152 -3.38 56.97 -21.23
N PHE A 153 -4.71 57.02 -21.06
CA PHE A 153 -5.55 57.99 -21.77
C PHE A 153 -6.48 58.67 -20.77
N GLY A 154 -6.33 59.99 -20.69
CA GLY A 154 -7.13 60.86 -19.84
C GLY A 154 -8.54 61.07 -20.41
N GLY A 155 -9.46 61.43 -19.51
CA GLY A 155 -10.80 61.92 -19.87
C GLY A 155 -11.78 61.89 -18.69
N ARG A 156 -11.89 63.02 -17.98
CA ARG A 156 -13.05 63.34 -17.11
C ARG A 156 -14.29 63.49 -18.00
N VAL A 157 -15.47 63.05 -17.54
CA VAL A 157 -16.72 63.85 -17.42
C VAL A 157 -17.86 62.99 -16.81
N ARG A 158 -18.55 63.60 -15.83
CA ARG A 158 -19.81 63.17 -15.18
C ARG A 158 -20.98 63.11 -16.19
N GLY A 159 -21.90 62.16 -16.02
CA GLY A 159 -23.22 62.24 -16.65
C GLY A 159 -24.24 61.23 -16.12
N ARG A 160 -25.22 61.71 -15.33
CA ARG A 160 -26.47 61.01 -15.03
C ARG A 160 -27.31 60.91 -16.31
N GLY A 161 -27.90 59.73 -16.58
CA GLY A 161 -28.88 59.58 -17.65
C GLY A 161 -29.62 58.24 -17.56
N ARG A 162 -30.90 58.28 -17.20
CA ARG A 162 -31.86 57.17 -17.25
C ARG A 162 -32.16 56.82 -18.70
N VAL A 163 -32.06 55.55 -19.10
CA VAL A 163 -32.86 54.99 -20.19
C VAL A 163 -33.33 53.58 -19.79
N ARG A 164 -34.66 53.42 -19.82
CA ARG A 164 -35.41 52.18 -19.66
C ARG A 164 -35.29 51.31 -20.93
N GLY A 165 -35.23 50.00 -20.75
CA GLY A 165 -35.43 48.99 -21.81
C GLY A 165 -34.88 47.63 -21.34
N SER A 166 -35.63 46.89 -20.53
CA SER A 166 -36.44 45.73 -20.95
C SER A 166 -35.61 44.52 -21.42
N GLY A 167 -35.52 43.50 -20.56
CA GLY A 167 -34.88 42.22 -20.86
C GLY A 167 -34.75 41.35 -19.60
N ARG A 168 -35.84 40.69 -19.21
CA ARG A 168 -35.88 39.67 -18.14
C ARG A 168 -35.02 38.46 -18.52
N ASN A 169 -34.03 38.11 -17.71
CA ASN A 169 -33.98 36.86 -16.93
C ASN A 169 -32.56 36.63 -16.38
N GLN A 170 -32.43 36.67 -15.06
CA GLN A 170 -31.35 36.02 -14.34
C GLN A 170 -31.68 34.53 -14.27
N ASN A 171 -30.68 33.66 -14.49
CA ASN A 171 -30.29 32.61 -13.55
C ASN A 171 -29.00 31.92 -14.03
N PHE A 172 -27.92 32.21 -13.30
CA PHE A 172 -26.84 31.32 -12.87
C PHE A 172 -26.62 30.00 -13.63
N LEU A 173 -25.46 29.87 -14.28
CA LEU A 173 -24.34 28.98 -13.91
C LEU A 173 -23.28 28.98 -15.02
N GLY A 174 -22.03 29.21 -14.63
CA GLY A 174 -20.89 29.38 -15.51
C GLY A 174 -20.42 28.10 -16.24
N PRO A 175 -19.51 28.25 -17.20
CA PRO A 175 -19.08 27.19 -18.10
C PRO A 175 -18.01 26.31 -17.45
N ARG A 176 -18.14 24.98 -17.58
CA ARG A 176 -17.03 24.07 -17.27
C ARG A 176 -16.64 23.30 -18.52
N ASN A 177 -15.74 23.92 -19.28
CA ASN A 177 -14.86 23.24 -20.21
C ASN A 177 -13.80 22.47 -19.41
N ASN A 178 -13.61 21.18 -19.68
CA ASN A 178 -12.37 20.51 -19.31
C ASN A 178 -11.86 19.77 -20.55
N ASN A 179 -10.81 20.35 -21.12
CA ASN A 179 -10.07 19.79 -22.23
C ASN A 179 -9.33 18.52 -21.80
N SER A 180 -9.37 17.54 -22.70
CA SER A 180 -8.58 16.32 -22.72
C SER A 180 -7.08 16.61 -22.62
N MET A 181 -6.40 16.03 -21.62
CA MET A 181 -4.95 15.82 -21.67
C MET A 181 -4.65 14.45 -22.27
N LYS A 182 -4.32 14.49 -23.55
CA LYS A 182 -3.84 13.37 -24.37
C LYS A 182 -2.34 13.25 -24.11
N TRP A 183 -1.91 12.25 -23.34
CA TRP A 183 -0.48 11.92 -23.22
C TRP A 183 -0.09 10.97 -24.35
N GLN A 184 0.79 11.44 -25.23
CA GLN A 184 1.41 10.66 -26.29
C GLN A 184 2.54 9.81 -25.69
N ASN A 185 2.48 8.49 -25.91
CA ASN A 185 3.60 7.58 -25.69
C ASN A 185 4.65 7.77 -26.80
N PRO A 186 5.95 7.86 -26.49
CA PRO A 186 7.00 7.62 -27.48
C PRO A 186 7.34 6.12 -27.56
N ASP A 187 7.52 5.68 -28.81
CA ASP A 187 8.25 4.50 -29.28
C ASP A 187 7.58 3.11 -29.24
N THR A 188 6.74 2.91 -30.24
CA THR A 188 6.72 1.65 -31.00
C THR A 188 7.83 1.69 -32.05
N LYS A 189 8.90 0.91 -31.86
CA LYS A 189 9.75 0.50 -32.99
C LYS A 189 9.53 -0.97 -33.30
N GLN A 190 8.84 -1.15 -34.42
CA GLN A 190 8.74 -2.35 -35.21
C GLN A 190 10.12 -2.98 -35.45
N ARG A 191 10.21 -4.30 -35.30
CA ARG A 191 11.14 -5.13 -36.07
C ARG A 191 10.33 -6.22 -36.75
N GLN A 192 10.02 -5.99 -38.02
CA GLN A 192 9.85 -7.05 -39.00
C GLN A 192 11.14 -7.11 -39.82
N LYS A 193 11.81 -8.25 -39.77
CA LYS A 193 12.30 -9.02 -40.91
C LYS A 193 12.74 -10.39 -40.41
#